data_AF-A0A4Q9M3N6-F1
#
_entry.id   AF-A0A4Q9M3N6-F1
#
_cell.length_a   1.000
_cell.length_b   1.000
_cell.length_c   1.000
_cell.angle_alpha   90.00
_cell.angle_beta   90.00
_cell.angle_gamma   90.00
#
_symmetry.space_group_name_H-M   'P 1'
#
loop_
_entity.id
_entity.type
_entity.pdbx_description
1 polymer ?
#
loop_
_entity_poly.entity_id
_entity_poly.type
_entity_poly.pdbx_seq_one_letter_code
_entity_poly.pdbx_strand_id
1 'polypeptide(L)'
;MLRLLASRRALAVAAVAVGVHEAHEKLPIYPTPEAEVILVETPSELEKQIAVARRAVTGTYLDARSRVQEVVSRWIGVEQAVESRVKSLVAPDEPLTPGVLYVGVATLTGSVLARNRLFWRLTLPPTLFLLSLNHFLPKTSHNVSQYLGSLEEAHFPALAEKHEIAKAHSAMTWERVKDATRNSRETVSDSVAALLGKIEGASGLKLRETLGVKGREQVRAVEGKAIEAVHAVEKEVEAAKVVVEEKGQEVKEATQKKVDEVKRLV
;
A
#
# COMPACT_ATOMS: atom_id res chain seq x y z
N MET A 1 -1.97 59.44 -8.71
CA MET A 1 -1.98 58.31 -9.68
C MET A 1 -3.44 57.85 -9.81
N LEU A 2 -4.16 58.32 -10.84
CA LEU A 2 -4.59 57.56 -12.06
C LEU A 2 -5.45 56.32 -11.71
N ARG A 3 -6.67 56.05 -12.22
CA ARG A 3 -7.57 56.64 -13.21
C ARG A 3 -8.98 56.06 -12.96
N LEU A 4 -10.02 56.88 -13.00
CA LEU A 4 -11.42 56.46 -13.13
C LEU A 4 -11.83 56.71 -14.59
N LEU A 5 -12.19 55.66 -15.31
CA LEU A 5 -12.70 55.72 -16.69
C LEU A 5 -14.18 56.12 -16.64
N ALA A 6 -14.45 57.39 -16.92
CA ALA A 6 -15.77 57.90 -17.24
C ALA A 6 -16.09 57.60 -18.71
N SER A 7 -17.13 56.82 -18.98
CA SER A 7 -17.68 56.64 -20.32
C SER A 7 -18.69 57.75 -20.60
N ARG A 8 -18.32 58.66 -21.50
CA ARG A 8 -19.19 59.68 -22.08
C ARG A 8 -20.06 59.02 -23.16
N ARG A 9 -21.37 59.10 -23.02
CA ARG A 9 -22.28 59.15 -24.17
C ARG A 9 -23.20 60.35 -24.02
N ALA A 10 -22.86 61.37 -24.80
CA ALA A 10 -23.74 62.47 -25.14
C ALA A 10 -24.90 61.92 -25.98
N LEU A 11 -26.13 62.26 -25.60
CA LEU A 11 -27.27 62.23 -26.50
C LEU A 11 -27.74 63.67 -26.66
N ALA A 12 -27.62 64.13 -27.90
CA ALA A 12 -27.94 65.47 -28.33
C ALA A 12 -29.45 65.71 -28.22
N VAL A 13 -29.80 66.83 -27.61
CA VAL A 13 -31.12 67.44 -27.69
C VAL A 13 -31.24 68.05 -29.09
N ALA A 14 -32.03 67.42 -29.95
CA ALA A 14 -32.48 68.04 -31.20
C ALA A 14 -33.75 68.84 -30.90
N ALA A 15 -33.58 70.15 -30.71
CA ALA A 15 -34.67 71.10 -30.73
C ALA A 15 -35.16 71.23 -32.19
N VAL A 16 -36.31 70.63 -32.50
CA VAL A 16 -37.06 70.92 -33.72
C VAL A 16 -38.12 71.94 -33.36
N ALA A 17 -37.80 73.21 -33.57
CA ALA A 17 -38.78 74.27 -33.67
C ALA A 17 -39.47 74.12 -35.04
N VAL A 18 -40.65 73.50 -35.07
CA VAL A 18 -41.57 73.58 -36.21
C VAL A 18 -42.78 74.39 -35.75
N GLY A 19 -43.03 75.44 -36.52
CA GLY A 19 -43.84 76.58 -36.14
C GLY A 19 -45.30 76.26 -35.87
N VAL A 20 -45.87 77.15 -35.06
CA VAL A 20 -47.31 77.36 -34.88
C VAL A 20 -47.98 77.44 -36.26
N HIS A 21 -48.66 76.35 -36.63
CA HIS A 21 -49.77 76.37 -37.56
C HIS A 21 -50.97 75.88 -36.76
N GLU A 22 -51.96 76.74 -36.54
CA GLU A 22 -53.28 76.31 -36.14
C GLU A 22 -53.91 75.50 -37.28
N ALA A 23 -53.64 74.20 -37.30
CA ALA A 23 -54.40 73.25 -38.07
C ALA A 23 -55.46 72.68 -37.14
N HIS A 24 -56.74 72.94 -37.44
CA HIS A 24 -57.85 72.27 -36.78
C HIS A 24 -57.68 70.75 -36.94
N GLU A 25 -57.32 70.10 -35.84
CA GLU A 25 -57.12 68.65 -35.78
C GLU A 25 -58.50 67.97 -35.93
N LYS A 26 -58.67 67.20 -37.02
CA LYS A 26 -59.91 66.45 -37.26
C LYS A 26 -60.10 65.42 -36.16
N LEU A 27 -61.25 65.47 -35.49
CA LEU A 27 -61.67 64.49 -34.51
C LEU A 27 -61.64 63.07 -35.14
N PRO A 28 -61.03 62.07 -34.48
CA PRO A 28 -60.98 60.71 -34.99
C PRO A 28 -62.40 60.14 -35.12
N ILE A 29 -62.69 59.53 -36.29
CA ILE A 29 -64.01 58.96 -36.63
C ILE A 29 -64.24 57.61 -35.92
N TYR A 30 -63.18 56.98 -35.42
CA TYR A 30 -63.24 55.73 -34.67
C TYR A 30 -63.05 56.00 -33.18
N PRO A 31 -63.75 55.26 -32.30
CA PRO A 31 -63.38 55.25 -30.90
C PRO A 31 -61.93 54.80 -30.78
N THR A 32 -61.08 55.60 -30.15
CA THR A 32 -59.74 55.19 -29.77
C THR A 32 -59.85 53.92 -28.92
N PRO A 33 -59.10 52.85 -29.23
CA PRO A 33 -59.13 51.63 -28.42
C PRO A 33 -58.79 52.01 -26.98
N GLU A 34 -59.61 51.56 -26.03
CA GLU A 34 -59.37 51.78 -24.61
C GLU A 34 -57.95 51.32 -24.28
N ALA A 35 -57.16 52.21 -23.70
CA ALA A 35 -55.80 51.88 -23.31
C ALA A 35 -55.87 50.70 -22.34
N GLU A 36 -55.27 49.57 -22.73
CA GLU A 36 -55.19 48.38 -21.89
C GLU A 36 -54.38 48.73 -20.64
N VAL A 37 -55.09 48.93 -19.51
CA VAL A 37 -54.47 49.26 -18.23
C VAL A 37 -53.82 47.99 -17.70
N ILE A 38 -52.55 47.80 -18.03
CA ILE A 38 -51.74 46.72 -17.48
C ILE A 38 -51.40 47.09 -16.03
N LEU A 39 -51.99 46.35 -15.09
CA LEU A 39 -51.73 46.52 -13.66
C LEU A 39 -50.31 45.99 -13.37
N VAL A 40 -49.35 46.90 -13.24
CA VAL A 40 -47.98 46.55 -12.85
C VAL A 40 -47.93 46.51 -11.33
N GLU A 41 -48.04 45.32 -10.76
CA GLU A 41 -47.83 45.10 -9.33
C GLU A 41 -46.41 45.56 -8.95
N THR A 42 -46.34 46.67 -8.24
CA THR A 42 -45.07 47.26 -7.83
C THR A 42 -44.76 46.76 -6.43
N PRO A 43 -43.58 46.16 -6.19
CA PRO A 43 -43.29 45.55 -4.91
C PRO A 43 -43.24 46.60 -3.80
N SER A 44 -43.84 46.24 -2.66
CA SER A 44 -43.85 47.05 -1.45
C SER A 44 -42.42 47.20 -0.87
N GLU A 45 -42.16 48.30 -0.17
CA GLU A 45 -40.87 48.52 0.51
C GLU A 45 -40.56 47.40 1.52
N LEU A 46 -41.59 46.85 2.16
CA LEU A 46 -41.45 45.72 3.08
C LEU A 46 -41.03 44.43 2.35
N GLU A 47 -41.59 44.18 1.17
CA GLU A 47 -41.20 43.03 0.34
C GLU A 47 -39.76 43.14 -0.12
N LYS A 48 -39.30 44.35 -0.49
CA LYS A 48 -37.89 44.59 -0.83
C LYS A 48 -36.96 44.27 0.34
N GLN A 49 -37.31 44.72 1.55
CA GLN A 49 -36.51 44.45 2.75
C GLN A 49 -36.48 42.96 3.11
N ILE A 50 -37.63 42.28 3.09
CA ILE A 50 -37.70 40.83 3.30
C ILE A 50 -36.87 40.10 2.24
N ALA A 51 -36.92 40.55 0.99
CA ALA A 51 -36.15 39.94 -0.08
C ALA A 51 -34.64 40.14 0.11
N VAL A 52 -34.19 41.30 0.61
CA VAL A 52 -32.77 41.53 0.96
C VAL A 52 -32.35 40.63 2.12
N ALA A 53 -33.14 40.60 3.20
CA ALA A 53 -32.86 39.76 4.36
C ALA A 53 -32.78 38.27 3.99
N ARG A 54 -33.76 37.77 3.23
CA ARG A 54 -33.78 36.39 2.74
C ARG A 54 -32.57 36.06 1.89
N ARG A 55 -32.18 36.93 0.96
CA ARG A 55 -30.99 36.73 0.12
C ARG A 55 -29.71 36.72 0.95
N ALA A 56 -29.58 37.60 1.94
CA ALA A 56 -28.42 37.63 2.82
C ALA A 56 -28.30 36.33 3.63
N VAL A 57 -29.39 35.87 4.25
CA VAL A 57 -29.39 34.63 5.04
C VAL A 57 -29.17 33.40 4.15
N THR A 58 -29.80 33.34 2.98
CA THR A 58 -29.64 32.22 2.06
C THR A 58 -28.22 32.19 1.48
N GLY A 59 -27.66 33.36 1.15
CA GLY A 59 -26.28 33.49 0.69
C GLY A 59 -25.28 33.00 1.72
N THR A 60 -25.36 33.47 2.97
CA THR A 60 -24.45 33.02 4.03
C THR A 60 -24.59 31.54 4.34
N TYR A 61 -25.82 30.99 4.32
CA TYR A 61 -26.05 29.56 4.50
C TYR A 61 -25.44 28.72 3.37
N LEU A 62 -25.67 29.11 2.12
CA LEU A 62 -25.12 28.42 0.94
C LEU A 62 -23.59 28.52 0.91
N ASP A 63 -23.04 29.69 1.25
CA ASP A 63 -21.59 29.88 1.35
C ASP A 63 -20.99 28.97 2.41
N ALA A 64 -21.55 28.96 3.62
CA ALA A 64 -21.09 28.08 4.69
C ALA A 64 -21.17 26.61 4.28
N ARG A 65 -22.28 26.19 3.65
CA ARG A 65 -22.42 24.82 3.15
C ARG A 65 -21.41 24.50 2.05
N SER A 66 -21.14 25.43 1.13
CA SER A 66 -20.16 25.24 0.06
C SER A 66 -18.75 25.04 0.61
N ARG A 67 -18.36 25.78 1.65
CA ARG A 67 -17.05 25.62 2.32
C ARG A 67 -16.90 24.26 2.98
N VAL A 68 -17.93 23.80 3.70
CA VAL A 68 -17.93 22.46 4.30
C VAL A 68 -17.83 21.40 3.22
N GLN A 69 -18.61 21.54 2.15
CA GLN A 69 -18.62 20.58 1.06
C GLN A 69 -17.28 20.56 0.30
N GLU A 70 -16.60 21.70 0.16
CA GLU A 70 -15.25 21.79 -0.40
C GLU A 70 -14.23 21.03 0.47
N VAL A 71 -14.27 21.20 1.79
CA VAL A 71 -13.38 20.46 2.71
C VAL A 71 -13.64 18.95 2.64
N VAL A 72 -14.90 18.54 2.66
CA VAL A 72 -15.28 17.12 2.53
C VAL A 72 -14.83 16.57 1.17
N SER A 73 -14.99 17.32 0.10
CA SER A 73 -14.56 16.90 -1.24
C SER A 73 -13.04 16.74 -1.32
N ARG A 74 -12.26 17.63 -0.69
CA ARG A 74 -10.81 17.49 -0.59
C ARG A 74 -10.42 16.24 0.21
N TRP A 75 -11.11 15.97 1.31
CA TRP A 75 -10.87 14.78 2.12
C TRP A 75 -11.16 13.49 1.34
N ILE A 76 -12.29 13.42 0.65
CA ILE A 76 -12.64 12.29 -0.23
C ILE A 76 -11.60 12.13 -1.35
N GLY A 77 -11.11 13.24 -1.92
CA GLY A 77 -10.05 13.19 -2.92
C GLY A 77 -8.75 12.58 -2.38
N VAL A 78 -8.37 12.92 -1.14
CA VAL A 78 -7.21 12.31 -0.46
C VAL A 78 -7.46 10.83 -0.20
N GLU A 79 -8.64 10.47 0.30
CA GLU A 79 -9.01 9.06 0.56
C GLU A 79 -8.94 8.23 -0.72
N GLN A 80 -9.53 8.70 -1.82
CA GLN A 80 -9.49 8.03 -3.11
C GLN A 80 -8.07 7.93 -3.67
N ALA A 81 -7.25 8.97 -3.51
CA ALA A 81 -5.86 8.93 -3.93
C ALA A 81 -5.04 7.90 -3.14
N VAL A 82 -5.26 7.81 -1.82
CA VAL A 82 -4.64 6.81 -0.96
C VAL A 82 -5.15 5.41 -1.29
N GLU A 83 -6.45 5.22 -1.43
CA GLU A 83 -7.07 3.94 -1.77
C GLU A 83 -6.56 3.43 -3.13
N SER A 84 -6.58 4.29 -4.15
CA SER A 84 -6.04 3.97 -5.48
C SER A 84 -4.57 3.57 -5.40
N ARG A 85 -3.77 4.28 -4.58
CA ARG A 85 -2.35 3.97 -4.39
C ARG A 85 -2.14 2.66 -3.64
N VAL A 86 -2.89 2.40 -2.57
CA VAL A 86 -2.78 1.15 -1.82
C VAL A 86 -3.19 -0.03 -2.71
N LYS A 87 -4.27 0.11 -3.47
CA LYS A 87 -4.71 -0.87 -4.46
C LYS A 87 -3.67 -1.13 -5.55
N SER A 88 -2.91 -0.11 -5.96
CA SER A 88 -1.85 -0.29 -6.97
C SER A 88 -0.61 -1.01 -6.41
N LEU A 89 -0.38 -0.95 -5.09
CA LEU A 89 0.75 -1.62 -4.45
C LEU A 89 0.45 -3.09 -4.15
N VAL A 90 -0.79 -3.40 -3.77
CA VAL A 90 -1.26 -4.76 -3.50
C VAL A 90 -1.32 -5.55 -4.81
N ALA A 91 -0.66 -6.70 -4.85
CA ALA A 91 -0.76 -7.61 -6.00
C ALA A 91 -2.12 -8.33 -5.99
N PRO A 92 -2.92 -8.29 -7.08
CA PRO A 92 -4.23 -8.94 -7.13
C PRO A 92 -4.14 -10.48 -7.11
N ASP A 93 -3.00 -11.03 -7.55
CA ASP A 93 -2.77 -12.47 -7.61
C ASP A 93 -2.36 -13.09 -6.26
N GLU A 94 -2.19 -12.27 -5.22
CA GLU A 94 -1.66 -12.68 -3.92
C GLU A 94 -2.75 -12.59 -2.84
N PRO A 95 -3.10 -13.69 -2.16
CA PRO A 95 -4.16 -13.67 -1.15
C PRO A 95 -3.71 -12.91 0.10
N LEU A 96 -4.26 -11.70 0.31
CA LEU A 96 -3.96 -10.88 1.49
C LEU A 96 -4.40 -11.56 2.81
N THR A 97 -5.51 -12.29 2.78
CA THR A 97 -5.96 -13.13 3.89
C THR A 97 -5.67 -14.59 3.55
N PRO A 98 -4.84 -15.31 4.33
CA PRO A 98 -4.37 -15.02 5.68
C PRO A 98 -3.00 -14.33 5.80
N GLY A 99 -2.32 -13.95 4.70
CA GLY A 99 -0.94 -13.43 4.73
C GLY A 99 -0.72 -12.28 5.72
N VAL A 100 -1.57 -11.25 5.71
CA VAL A 100 -1.50 -10.10 6.63
C VAL A 100 -1.65 -10.53 8.09
N LEU A 101 -2.47 -11.54 8.37
CA LEU A 101 -2.62 -12.09 9.72
C LEU A 101 -1.32 -12.76 10.19
N TYR A 102 -0.65 -13.51 9.32
CA TYR A 102 0.64 -14.12 9.65
C TYR A 102 1.73 -13.09 9.88
N VAL A 103 1.78 -12.03 9.08
CA VAL A 103 2.68 -10.89 9.31
C VAL A 103 2.39 -10.23 10.67
N GLY A 104 1.11 -10.01 10.99
CA GLY A 104 0.68 -9.48 12.27
C GLY A 104 1.10 -10.35 13.46
N VAL A 105 0.87 -11.66 13.38
CA VAL A 105 1.26 -12.63 14.41
C VAL A 105 2.78 -12.71 14.57
N ALA A 106 3.54 -12.69 13.47
CA ALA A 106 5.00 -12.70 13.52
C ALA A 106 5.55 -11.43 14.21
N THR A 107 4.98 -10.27 13.88
CA THR A 107 5.36 -8.98 14.48
C THR A 107 5.02 -8.93 15.97
N LEU A 108 3.81 -9.37 16.35
CA LEU A 108 3.39 -9.45 17.75
C LEU A 108 4.24 -10.45 18.54
N THR A 109 4.55 -11.60 17.96
CA THR A 109 5.48 -12.58 18.55
C THR A 109 6.85 -11.94 18.77
N GLY A 110 7.34 -11.15 17.83
CA GLY A 110 8.56 -10.35 18.00
C GLY A 110 8.51 -9.41 19.20
N SER A 111 7.40 -8.71 19.39
CA SER A 111 7.18 -7.82 20.53
C SER A 111 7.19 -8.57 21.86
N VAL A 112 6.54 -9.74 21.92
CA VAL A 112 6.52 -10.59 23.12
C VAL A 112 7.93 -11.11 23.43
N LEU A 113 8.65 -11.60 22.41
CA LEU A 113 10.01 -12.14 22.58
C LEU A 113 11.00 -11.04 23.00
N ALA A 114 10.77 -9.82 22.54
CA ALA A 114 11.61 -8.67 22.81
C ALA A 114 11.39 -7.99 24.16
N ARG A 115 10.44 -8.49 24.97
CA ARG A 115 9.93 -7.85 26.19
C ARG A 115 11.03 -7.40 27.17
N ASN A 116 12.12 -8.16 27.29
CA ASN A 116 13.09 -8.00 28.38
C ASN A 116 14.23 -7.00 28.10
N ARG A 117 14.43 -6.56 26.85
CA ARG A 117 15.59 -5.71 26.49
C ARG A 117 15.14 -4.57 25.60
N LEU A 118 15.43 -3.33 25.98
CA LEU A 118 15.03 -2.14 25.21
C LEU A 118 15.50 -2.19 23.75
N PHE A 119 16.75 -2.63 23.51
CA PHE A 119 17.28 -2.80 22.16
C PHE A 119 16.43 -3.78 21.34
N TRP A 120 16.19 -5.00 21.87
CA TRP A 120 15.37 -5.99 21.18
C TRP A 120 13.93 -5.53 21.02
N ARG A 121 13.38 -4.79 22.00
CA ARG A 121 12.02 -4.26 21.95
C ARG A 121 11.81 -3.30 20.79
N LEU A 122 12.84 -2.55 20.42
CA LEU A 122 12.79 -1.61 19.31
C LEU A 122 13.13 -2.27 17.96
N THR A 123 14.00 -3.29 17.94
CA THR A 123 14.49 -3.88 16.69
C THR A 123 13.77 -5.15 16.26
N LEU A 124 13.37 -6.04 17.18
CA LEU A 124 12.75 -7.32 16.82
C LEU A 124 11.37 -7.18 16.15
N PRO A 125 10.43 -6.35 16.64
CA PRO A 125 9.14 -6.22 15.97
C PRO A 125 9.25 -5.74 14.51
N PRO A 126 9.95 -4.63 14.18
CA PRO A 126 10.05 -4.18 12.80
C PRO A 126 10.87 -5.14 11.92
N THR A 127 11.89 -5.81 12.46
CA THR A 127 12.64 -6.80 11.67
C THR A 127 11.80 -8.02 11.33
N LEU A 128 11.04 -8.57 12.28
CA LEU A 128 10.10 -9.66 12.00
C LEU A 128 8.95 -9.22 11.11
N PHE A 129 8.48 -7.97 11.22
CA PHE A 129 7.50 -7.42 10.28
C PHE A 129 8.04 -7.45 8.84
N LEU A 130 9.23 -6.91 8.60
CA LEU A 130 9.82 -6.88 7.25
C LEU A 130 10.13 -8.29 6.72
N LEU A 131 10.66 -9.18 7.57
CA LEU A 131 10.95 -10.56 7.20
C LEU A 131 9.67 -11.33 6.85
N SER A 132 8.65 -11.25 7.70
CA SER A 132 7.38 -11.92 7.46
C SER A 132 6.63 -11.33 6.27
N LEU A 133 6.72 -10.02 6.04
CA LEU A 133 6.12 -9.37 4.87
C LEU A 133 6.76 -9.89 3.57
N ASN A 134 8.08 -9.99 3.50
CA ASN A 134 8.77 -10.55 2.34
C ASN A 134 8.49 -12.06 2.17
N HIS A 135 8.27 -12.79 3.26
CA HIS A 135 7.99 -14.23 3.22
C HIS A 135 6.55 -14.57 2.81
N PHE A 136 5.56 -13.91 3.42
CA PHE A 136 4.13 -14.19 3.20
C PHE A 136 3.52 -13.37 2.06
N LEU A 137 4.07 -12.20 1.76
CA LEU A 137 3.61 -11.33 0.67
C LEU A 137 4.76 -10.84 -0.23
N PRO A 138 5.51 -11.74 -0.89
CA PRO A 138 6.66 -11.37 -1.71
C PRO A 138 6.35 -10.39 -2.83
N LYS A 139 5.21 -10.52 -3.53
CA LYS A 139 4.87 -9.63 -4.66
C LYS A 139 4.53 -8.23 -4.15
N THR A 140 3.68 -8.15 -3.13
CA THR A 140 3.32 -6.87 -2.51
C THR A 140 4.54 -6.19 -1.87
N SER A 141 5.40 -6.95 -1.21
CA SER A 141 6.66 -6.43 -0.65
C SER A 141 7.57 -5.84 -1.74
N HIS A 142 7.69 -6.52 -2.88
CA HIS A 142 8.45 -6.02 -4.02
C HIS A 142 7.88 -4.70 -4.57
N ASN A 143 6.56 -4.62 -4.79
CA ASN A 143 5.90 -3.40 -5.28
C ASN A 143 6.10 -2.22 -4.33
N VAL A 144 5.98 -2.45 -3.02
CA VAL A 144 6.24 -1.42 -2.00
C VAL A 144 7.69 -0.98 -2.04
N SER A 145 8.65 -1.91 -2.16
CA SER A 145 10.08 -1.58 -2.24
C SER A 145 10.42 -0.77 -3.50
N GLN A 146 9.82 -1.09 -4.64
CA GLN A 146 9.98 -0.33 -5.88
C GLN A 146 9.39 1.08 -5.75
N TYR A 147 8.21 1.20 -5.13
CA TYR A 147 7.60 2.49 -4.90
C TYR A 147 8.44 3.38 -3.97
N LEU A 148 8.96 2.81 -2.87
CA LEU A 148 9.89 3.53 -1.99
C LEU A 148 11.15 3.97 -2.75
N GLY A 149 11.70 3.12 -3.61
CA GLY A 149 12.81 3.50 -4.51
C GLY A 149 12.44 4.68 -5.43
N SER A 150 11.26 4.65 -6.06
CA SER A 150 10.80 5.75 -6.92
C SER A 150 10.59 7.07 -6.15
N LEU A 151 10.16 6.99 -4.89
CA LEU A 151 10.02 8.16 -4.02
C LEU A 151 11.38 8.71 -3.59
N GLU A 152 12.31 7.83 -3.23
CA GLU A 152 13.70 8.18 -2.92
C GLU A 152 14.35 8.87 -4.10
N GLU A 153 14.18 8.38 -5.33
CA GLU A 153 14.74 9.00 -6.53
C GLU A 153 14.14 10.39 -6.81
N ALA A 154 12.82 10.54 -6.64
CA ALA A 154 12.13 11.79 -6.89
C ALA A 154 12.44 12.89 -5.87
N HIS A 155 12.60 12.54 -4.58
CA HIS A 155 12.74 13.52 -3.49
C HIS A 155 14.15 13.58 -2.90
N PHE A 156 14.93 12.50 -2.98
CA PHE A 156 16.24 12.33 -2.35
C PHE A 156 17.24 11.59 -3.26
N PRO A 157 17.61 12.14 -4.43
CA PRO A 157 18.40 11.43 -5.44
C PRO A 157 19.77 10.96 -4.94
N ALA A 158 20.41 11.74 -4.07
CA ALA A 158 21.69 11.36 -3.46
C ALA A 158 21.59 10.10 -2.58
N LEU A 159 20.44 9.86 -1.93
CA LEU A 159 20.22 8.65 -1.15
C LEU A 159 19.92 7.45 -2.06
N ALA A 160 19.13 7.66 -3.12
CA ALA A 160 18.80 6.63 -4.10
C ALA A 160 20.07 6.04 -4.75
N GLU A 161 21.01 6.89 -5.18
CA GLU A 161 22.29 6.42 -5.74
C GLU A 161 23.07 5.54 -4.76
N LYS A 162 23.15 5.94 -3.48
CA LYS A 162 23.86 5.15 -2.45
C LYS A 162 23.15 3.85 -2.15
N HIS A 163 21.82 3.84 -2.18
CA HIS A 163 21.02 2.65 -1.97
C HIS A 163 21.22 1.65 -3.12
N GLU A 164 21.22 2.11 -4.37
CA GLU A 164 21.47 1.25 -5.54
C GLU A 164 22.91 0.69 -5.55
N ILE A 165 23.90 1.52 -5.23
CA ILE A 165 25.29 1.07 -5.04
C ILE A 165 25.36 0.01 -3.92
N ALA A 166 24.71 0.25 -2.78
CA ALA A 166 24.68 -0.69 -1.67
C ALA A 166 24.01 -2.02 -2.05
N LYS A 167 22.89 -1.99 -2.79
CA LYS A 167 22.23 -3.18 -3.31
C LYS A 167 23.15 -3.97 -4.24
N ALA A 168 23.81 -3.29 -5.19
CA ALA A 168 24.74 -3.93 -6.12
C ALA A 168 25.93 -4.59 -5.40
N HIS A 169 26.54 -3.90 -4.42
CA HIS A 169 27.62 -4.48 -3.63
C HIS A 169 27.15 -5.63 -2.73
N SER A 170 25.93 -5.55 -2.18
CA SER A 170 25.36 -6.61 -1.37
C SER A 170 25.07 -7.87 -2.20
N ALA A 171 24.47 -7.71 -3.39
CA ALA A 171 24.22 -8.81 -4.32
C ALA A 171 25.54 -9.46 -4.78
N MET A 172 26.53 -8.64 -5.14
CA MET A 172 27.87 -9.10 -5.51
C MET A 172 28.57 -9.84 -4.36
N THR A 173 28.43 -9.38 -3.12
CA THR A 173 28.99 -10.06 -1.94
C THR A 173 28.27 -11.37 -1.66
N TRP A 174 26.94 -11.42 -1.85
CA TRP A 174 26.15 -12.64 -1.70
C TRP A 174 26.57 -13.72 -2.70
N GLU A 175 26.72 -13.36 -3.98
CA GLU A 175 27.22 -14.30 -5.00
C GLU A 175 28.65 -14.76 -4.68
N ARG A 176 29.53 -13.87 -4.22
CA ARG A 176 30.88 -14.28 -3.78
C ARG A 176 30.87 -15.25 -2.61
N VAL A 177 29.99 -15.08 -1.63
CA VAL A 177 29.87 -16.01 -0.50
C VAL A 177 29.36 -17.37 -0.96
N LYS A 178 28.40 -17.38 -1.90
CA LYS A 178 27.87 -18.60 -2.52
C LYS A 178 28.96 -19.33 -3.33
N ASP A 179 29.73 -18.61 -4.12
CA ASP A 179 30.84 -19.15 -4.90
C ASP A 179 31.98 -19.65 -3.99
N ALA A 180 32.33 -18.88 -2.95
CA ALA A 180 33.31 -19.29 -1.96
C ALA A 180 32.87 -20.57 -1.23
N THR A 181 31.59 -20.71 -0.91
CA THR A 181 31.03 -21.93 -0.27
C THR A 181 31.10 -23.13 -1.22
N ARG A 182 30.80 -22.93 -2.50
CA ARG A 182 30.90 -23.98 -3.53
C ARG A 182 32.35 -24.43 -3.71
N ASN A 183 33.28 -23.48 -3.85
CA ASN A 183 34.71 -23.75 -4.02
C ASN A 183 35.36 -24.31 -2.75
N SER A 184 34.84 -23.96 -1.56
CA SER A 184 35.31 -24.51 -0.28
C SER A 184 35.01 -26.00 -0.18
N ARG A 185 33.86 -26.47 -0.67
CA ARG A 185 33.53 -27.91 -0.66
C ARG A 185 34.51 -28.73 -1.52
N GLU A 186 34.95 -28.18 -2.65
CA GLU A 186 35.92 -28.82 -3.55
C GLU A 186 37.35 -28.75 -2.98
N THR A 187 37.74 -27.62 -2.41
CA THR A 187 39.10 -27.44 -1.84
C THR A 187 39.31 -28.21 -0.53
N VAL A 188 38.24 -28.45 0.24
CA VAL A 188 38.31 -29.28 1.47
C VAL A 188 38.60 -30.74 1.13
N SER A 189 38.00 -31.30 0.08
CA SER A 189 38.33 -32.67 -0.33
C SER A 189 39.78 -32.79 -0.81
N ASP A 190 40.27 -31.80 -1.56
CA ASP A 190 41.61 -31.82 -2.12
C ASP A 190 42.69 -31.59 -1.05
N SER A 191 42.41 -30.74 -0.06
CA SER A 191 43.33 -30.50 1.07
C SER A 191 43.39 -31.67 2.04
N VAL A 192 42.27 -32.34 2.32
CA VAL A 192 42.25 -33.59 3.09
C VAL A 192 43.02 -34.69 2.35
N ALA A 193 42.85 -34.82 1.03
CA ALA A 193 43.61 -35.77 0.22
C ALA A 193 45.12 -35.44 0.21
N ALA A 194 45.50 -34.17 0.14
CA ALA A 194 46.90 -33.73 0.15
C ALA A 194 47.57 -33.92 1.53
N LEU A 195 46.84 -33.69 2.62
CA LEU A 195 47.33 -33.92 3.99
C LEU A 195 47.53 -35.42 4.25
N LEU A 196 46.57 -36.25 3.85
CA LEU A 196 46.70 -37.70 3.95
C LEU A 196 47.88 -38.22 3.12
N GLY A 197 48.12 -37.66 1.93
CA GLY A 197 49.29 -38.01 1.10
C GLY A 197 50.63 -37.62 1.73
N LYS A 198 50.70 -36.47 2.43
CA LYS A 198 51.91 -36.05 3.15
C LYS A 198 52.18 -36.89 4.40
N ILE A 199 51.11 -37.28 5.12
CA ILE A 199 51.21 -38.16 6.28
C ILE A 199 51.59 -39.58 5.84
N GLU A 200 51.04 -40.08 4.73
CA GLU A 200 51.42 -41.37 4.13
C GLU A 200 52.89 -41.37 3.67
N GLY A 201 53.37 -40.29 3.04
CA GLY A 201 54.78 -40.15 2.65
C GLY A 201 55.76 -40.06 3.82
N ALA A 202 55.33 -39.54 4.98
CA ALA A 202 56.16 -39.43 6.18
C ALA A 202 56.07 -40.67 7.10
N SER A 203 54.93 -41.36 7.11
CA SER A 203 54.67 -42.50 8.01
C SER A 203 54.78 -43.87 7.33
N GLY A 204 54.84 -43.92 5.99
CA GLY A 204 54.89 -45.17 5.22
C GLY A 204 53.61 -46.02 5.31
N LEU A 205 52.58 -45.55 6.01
CA LEU A 205 51.30 -46.23 6.19
C LEU A 205 50.32 -45.79 5.10
N LYS A 206 49.72 -46.74 4.38
CA LYS A 206 48.75 -46.54 3.29
C LYS A 206 47.38 -46.04 3.76
N LEU A 207 47.36 -44.87 4.39
CA LEU A 207 46.17 -44.29 5.00
C LEU A 207 45.13 -43.83 3.96
N ARG A 208 45.54 -43.47 2.74
CA ARG A 208 44.59 -43.17 1.63
C ARG A 208 43.74 -44.37 1.24
N GLU A 209 44.30 -45.58 1.31
CA GLU A 209 43.65 -46.81 0.87
C GLU A 209 42.73 -47.38 1.97
N THR A 210 43.10 -47.21 3.25
CA THR A 210 42.30 -47.68 4.40
C THR A 210 41.19 -46.72 4.83
N LEU A 211 41.35 -45.40 4.63
CA LEU A 211 40.30 -44.40 4.91
C LEU A 211 39.34 -44.19 3.74
N GLY A 212 39.47 -44.95 2.64
CA GLY A 212 38.51 -44.95 1.55
C GLY A 212 38.43 -43.65 0.74
N VAL A 213 39.49 -42.84 0.72
CA VAL A 213 39.55 -41.60 -0.07
C VAL A 213 39.99 -41.94 -1.51
N LYS A 214 39.16 -42.71 -2.21
CA LYS A 214 39.13 -42.79 -3.68
C LYS A 214 37.80 -42.21 -4.15
N GLY A 215 37.92 -41.15 -4.94
CA GLY A 215 36.81 -40.31 -5.37
C GLY A 215 35.71 -41.03 -6.16
N ARG A 216 34.56 -40.34 -6.22
CA ARG A 216 33.37 -40.57 -7.04
C ARG A 216 32.44 -41.74 -6.70
N GLU A 217 32.89 -42.86 -6.12
CA GLU A 217 31.95 -43.96 -5.79
C GLU A 217 31.24 -43.80 -4.44
N GLN A 218 31.92 -43.31 -3.41
CA GLN A 218 31.28 -43.06 -2.11
C GLN A 218 30.34 -41.85 -2.12
N VAL A 219 30.53 -40.88 -3.01
CA VAL A 219 29.59 -39.75 -3.15
C VAL A 219 28.23 -40.26 -3.67
N ARG A 220 28.19 -41.25 -4.56
CA ARG A 220 26.95 -41.90 -5.01
C ARG A 220 26.33 -42.82 -3.96
N ALA A 221 27.15 -43.51 -3.16
CA ALA A 221 26.66 -44.32 -2.05
C ALA A 221 26.16 -43.46 -0.87
N VAL A 222 26.76 -42.30 -0.64
CA VAL A 222 26.31 -41.31 0.36
C VAL A 222 25.11 -40.52 -0.16
N GLU A 223 25.00 -40.20 -1.46
CA GLU A 223 23.76 -39.66 -2.04
C GLU A 223 22.62 -40.68 -1.99
N GLY A 224 22.88 -41.96 -2.30
CA GLY A 224 21.88 -43.03 -2.16
C GLY A 224 21.44 -43.23 -0.71
N LYS A 225 22.37 -43.25 0.24
CA LYS A 225 22.06 -43.35 1.68
C LYS A 225 21.47 -42.07 2.25
N ALA A 226 21.78 -40.89 1.70
CA ALA A 226 21.18 -39.62 2.09
C ALA A 226 19.76 -39.50 1.54
N ILE A 227 19.48 -40.00 0.33
CA ILE A 227 18.12 -40.10 -0.23
C ILE A 227 17.30 -41.14 0.57
N GLU A 228 17.88 -42.28 0.95
CA GLU A 228 17.21 -43.23 1.85
C GLU A 228 17.01 -42.67 3.25
N ALA A 229 17.97 -41.92 3.80
CA ALA A 229 17.83 -41.27 5.10
C ALA A 229 16.81 -40.12 5.07
N VAL A 230 16.75 -39.35 3.98
CA VAL A 230 15.73 -38.32 3.78
C VAL A 230 14.35 -38.95 3.61
N HIS A 231 14.23 -40.08 2.90
CA HIS A 231 12.97 -40.82 2.82
C HIS A 231 12.59 -41.54 4.11
N ALA A 232 13.56 -41.99 4.92
CA ALA A 232 13.30 -42.55 6.24
C ALA A 232 12.83 -41.45 7.20
N VAL A 233 13.47 -40.27 7.16
CA VAL A 233 13.07 -39.10 7.94
C VAL A 233 11.72 -38.55 7.46
N GLU A 234 11.43 -38.50 6.16
CA GLU A 234 10.09 -38.15 5.65
C GLU A 234 9.03 -39.14 6.10
N LYS A 235 9.32 -40.45 6.07
CA LYS A 235 8.39 -41.48 6.56
C LYS A 235 8.17 -41.38 8.07
N GLU A 236 9.20 -41.08 8.85
CA GLU A 236 9.04 -40.86 10.29
C GLU A 236 8.33 -39.54 10.59
N VAL A 237 8.53 -38.50 9.78
CA VAL A 237 7.82 -37.21 9.90
C VAL A 237 6.36 -37.34 9.46
N GLU A 238 6.05 -38.14 8.44
CA GLU A 238 4.67 -38.45 8.06
C GLU A 238 3.98 -39.35 9.09
N ALA A 239 4.66 -40.38 9.59
CA ALA A 239 4.14 -41.20 10.69
C ALA A 239 3.92 -40.36 11.96
N ALA A 240 4.83 -39.44 12.28
CA ALA A 240 4.66 -38.51 13.39
C ALA A 240 3.51 -37.52 13.14
N LYS A 241 3.31 -37.04 11.91
CA LYS A 241 2.14 -36.21 11.54
C LYS A 241 0.83 -36.96 11.72
N VAL A 242 0.75 -38.22 11.28
CA VAL A 242 -0.47 -39.04 11.45
C VAL A 242 -0.77 -39.28 12.93
N VAL A 243 0.23 -39.60 13.75
CA VAL A 243 0.06 -39.77 15.21
C VAL A 243 -0.32 -38.45 15.89
N VAL A 244 0.20 -37.32 15.42
CA VAL A 244 -0.17 -35.99 15.91
C VAL A 244 -1.59 -35.59 15.49
N GLU A 245 -2.04 -35.98 14.29
CA GLU A 245 -3.42 -35.76 13.85
C GLU A 245 -4.42 -36.67 14.57
N GLU A 246 -4.11 -37.95 14.81
CA GLU A 246 -4.94 -38.84 15.63
C GLU A 246 -5.06 -38.30 17.07
N LYS A 247 -3.95 -37.94 17.71
CA LYS A 247 -3.99 -37.32 19.05
C LYS A 247 -4.70 -35.97 19.03
N GLY A 248 -4.58 -35.21 17.94
CA GLY A 248 -5.31 -33.96 17.74
C GLY A 248 -6.82 -34.16 17.59
N GLN A 249 -7.26 -35.25 16.97
CA GLN A 249 -8.67 -35.63 16.83
C GLN A 249 -9.22 -36.20 18.14
N GLU A 250 -8.48 -37.04 18.87
CA GLU A 250 -8.87 -37.53 20.20
C GLU A 250 -9.04 -36.39 21.21
N VAL A 251 -8.15 -35.39 21.18
CA VAL A 251 -8.26 -34.20 22.03
C VAL A 251 -9.46 -33.34 21.61
N LYS A 252 -9.76 -33.22 20.32
CA LYS A 252 -10.98 -32.54 19.84
C LYS A 252 -12.24 -33.28 20.26
N GLU A 253 -12.29 -34.60 20.17
CA GLU A 253 -13.44 -35.40 20.60
C GLU A 253 -13.62 -35.37 22.13
N ALA A 254 -12.53 -35.41 22.91
CA ALA A 254 -12.59 -35.25 24.35
C ALA A 254 -13.05 -33.84 24.77
N THR A 255 -12.67 -32.81 23.99
CA THR A 255 -13.12 -31.43 24.21
C THR A 255 -14.60 -31.28 23.81
N GLN A 256 -15.03 -31.89 22.71
CA GLN A 256 -16.43 -31.88 22.26
C GLN A 256 -17.33 -32.60 23.26
N LYS A 257 -16.92 -33.76 23.79
CA LYS A 257 -17.65 -34.47 24.86
C LYS A 257 -17.77 -33.64 26.13
N LYS A 258 -16.72 -32.92 26.54
CA LYS A 258 -16.79 -32.00 27.68
C LYS A 258 -17.71 -30.80 27.42
N VAL A 259 -17.72 -30.28 26.19
CA VAL A 259 -18.62 -29.18 25.80
C VAL A 259 -20.09 -29.65 25.75
N ASP A 260 -20.36 -30.88 25.29
CA ASP A 260 -21.70 -31.45 25.25
C ASP A 260 -22.21 -31.87 26.64
N GLU A 261 -21.31 -32.27 27.55
CA GLU A 261 -21.63 -32.52 28.96
C GLU A 261 -21.98 -31.23 29.71
N VAL A 262 -21.27 -30.13 29.44
CA VAL A 262 -21.58 -28.80 29.99
C VAL A 262 -22.92 -28.26 29.44
N LYS A 263 -23.27 -28.55 28.19
CA LYS A 263 -24.58 -28.18 27.60
C LYS A 263 -25.77 -28.98 28.13
N ARG A 264 -25.56 -30.15 28.76
CA ARG A 264 -26.63 -30.94 29.42
C ARG A 264 -26.89 -30.52 30.87
N LEU A 265 -26.04 -29.68 31.44
CA LEU A 265 -26.12 -29.18 32.82
C LEU A 265 -26.65 -27.73 32.90
N VAL A 266 -27.01 -27.13 31.76
CA VAL A 266 -27.73 -25.85 31.62
C VAL A 266 -29.13 -26.15 31.09
#